data_AF-Q30SF0-F1
#
_entry.id   AF-Q30SF0-F1
#
_cell.length_a   1.000
_cell.length_b   1.000
_cell.length_c   1.000
_cell.angle_alpha   90.00
_cell.angle_beta   90.00
_cell.angle_gamma   90.00
#
_symmetry.space_group_name_H-M   'P 1'
#
loop_
_entity.id
_entity.type
_entity.pdbx_description
1 polymer ?
#
loop_
_entity_poly.entity_id
_entity_poly.type
_entity_poly.pdbx_seq_one_letter_code
_entity_poly.pdbx_strand_id
1 'polypeptide(L)'
;MNHEHNFNTSIEKSILSSILFEPQKLQDISNILNVEDFYLQAHQLIYDSMLKLNKQDLPIDEEFLKKKFPKIDDGVMLDILAANPISNILAYAKELKTDAINRQITLVGSKVAHGDLAAINELIGLQERLNTVDGIKQLKRDDKTFNSIFDKFDIDFEEIENVKFEYLMDNFLVKNEITMISARPGTGKSLLSVAAANMMLGQKNIEQVFYIDGDNSKSTLRDRNIHHLKKQHGNKFRYFVGLSKNELWQIINTLKKMDLTNYLVVFDSIKNFIAGDRDKNKDVSPVMEILRTLRNNGATVLFLHHQNKKQKDFESDYAGSSAFEEDTSNAFTLKRNDDKNSLILKPFKARAGDLQEIAFTYNAHNHTLTKLDIAYAKQTKEMDEMINETIEYLKSSRNKPMWSELQKNLTDLGFDKEKAAKVIKNNEGKLWNFERGDRNNQKLYFLIGAADKKAAAVETVYEDIVNTAPITPITPRSLFLGTSEGLALDTNKTDNSDKSSKTQNSEYIAPITPRTFKIGVYEGLNVVSDNSDNSDNRNVVSASQNFPREKIEMPIL
;
A
#
# COMPACT_ATOMS: atom_id res chain seq x y z
N MET A 1 22.71 11.98 54.22
CA MET A 1 24.02 11.79 53.56
C MET A 1 24.85 13.02 53.87
N ASN A 2 26.17 12.88 54.05
CA ASN A 2 27.00 14.00 54.49
C ASN A 2 27.26 14.97 53.33
N HIS A 3 27.14 16.28 53.58
CA HIS A 3 27.20 17.31 52.54
C HIS A 3 28.63 17.88 52.29
N GLU A 4 29.67 17.28 52.88
CA GLU A 4 30.99 17.90 53.06
C GLU A 4 32.04 17.55 51.99
N HIS A 5 31.71 16.75 50.97
CA HIS A 5 32.74 16.08 50.13
C HIS A 5 32.87 16.53 48.66
N ASN A 6 32.10 17.51 48.17
CA ASN A 6 32.13 17.93 46.75
C ASN A 6 32.75 19.33 46.54
N PHE A 7 33.71 19.73 47.37
CA PHE A 7 34.52 20.94 47.16
C PHE A 7 35.91 20.78 47.78
N ASN A 8 36.94 21.24 47.08
CA ASN A 8 38.32 21.24 47.57
C ASN A 8 39.00 22.59 47.31
N THR A 9 38.99 23.47 48.32
CA THR A 9 39.56 24.82 48.23
C THR A 9 41.08 24.84 48.07
N SER A 10 41.78 23.76 48.43
CA SER A 10 43.21 23.62 48.16
C SER A 10 43.50 23.38 46.68
N ILE A 11 42.65 22.63 45.99
CA ILE A 11 42.75 22.39 44.54
C ILE A 11 42.51 23.71 43.79
N GLU A 12 41.47 24.45 44.16
CA GLU A 12 41.18 25.77 43.58
C GLU A 12 42.37 26.73 43.74
N LYS A 13 42.96 26.83 44.95
CA LYS A 13 44.16 27.64 45.20
C LYS A 13 45.36 27.20 44.38
N SER A 14 45.67 25.90 44.31
CA SER A 14 46.81 25.40 43.52
C SER A 14 46.62 25.61 42.01
N ILE A 15 45.39 25.51 41.48
CA ILE A 15 45.10 25.84 40.08
C ILE A 15 45.36 27.33 39.82
N LEU A 16 44.81 28.23 40.64
CA LEU A 16 44.99 29.68 40.48
C LEU A 16 46.46 30.10 40.64
N SER A 17 47.17 29.55 41.64
CA SER A 17 48.61 29.76 41.82
C SER A 17 49.43 29.31 40.60
N SER A 18 49.06 28.18 40.00
CA SER A 18 49.74 27.67 38.79
C SER A 18 49.55 28.55 37.56
N ILE A 19 48.43 29.26 37.46
CA ILE A 19 48.18 30.24 36.39
C ILE A 19 49.00 31.52 36.65
N LEU A 20 49.15 31.95 37.90
CA LEU A 20 50.00 33.11 38.25
C LEU A 20 51.49 32.81 38.02
N PHE A 21 51.92 31.58 38.31
CA PHE A 21 53.31 31.14 38.14
C PHE A 21 53.66 30.84 36.68
N GLU A 22 52.74 30.22 35.92
CA GLU A 22 52.91 29.91 34.50
C GLU A 22 51.62 30.23 33.70
N PRO A 23 51.40 31.49 33.28
CA PRO A 23 50.17 31.92 32.59
C PRO A 23 49.76 31.10 31.35
N GLN A 24 50.73 30.47 30.68
CA GLN A 24 50.48 29.53 29.57
C GLN A 24 49.48 28.41 29.95
N LYS A 25 49.56 27.90 31.19
CA LYS A 25 48.71 26.81 31.70
C LYS A 25 47.21 27.12 31.71
N LEU A 26 46.84 28.39 31.63
CA LEU A 26 45.43 28.79 31.50
C LEU A 26 44.81 28.25 30.19
N GLN A 27 45.59 28.17 29.11
CA GLN A 27 45.10 27.67 27.82
C GLN A 27 44.68 26.20 27.92
N ASP A 28 45.50 25.37 28.56
CA ASP A 28 45.28 23.92 28.74
C ASP A 28 43.94 23.62 29.44
N ILE A 29 43.57 24.42 30.44
CA ILE A 29 42.38 24.19 31.28
C ILE A 29 41.16 25.02 30.88
N SER A 30 41.32 26.05 30.03
CA SER A 30 40.23 26.96 29.61
C SER A 30 39.07 26.27 28.88
N ASN A 31 39.33 25.09 28.30
CA ASN A 31 38.31 24.26 27.64
C ASN A 31 37.67 23.22 28.59
N ILE A 32 38.13 23.14 29.84
CA ILE A 32 37.68 22.19 30.87
C ILE A 32 36.91 22.95 31.97
N LEU A 33 37.46 24.06 32.45
CA LEU A 33 36.92 24.84 33.57
C LEU A 33 36.21 26.12 33.08
N ASN A 34 35.00 26.28 33.57
CA ASN A 34 34.23 27.51 33.56
C ASN A 34 34.45 28.25 34.88
N VAL A 35 34.04 29.53 34.93
CA VAL A 35 34.08 30.33 36.16
C VAL A 35 33.25 29.69 37.28
N GLU A 36 32.08 29.13 36.95
CA GLU A 36 31.13 28.55 37.91
C GLU A 36 31.55 27.18 38.47
N ASP A 37 32.65 26.60 37.98
CA ASP A 37 33.18 25.34 38.53
C ASP A 37 34.00 25.55 39.81
N PHE A 38 34.44 26.78 40.11
CA PHE A 38 35.04 27.14 41.40
C PHE A 38 33.93 27.32 42.46
N TYR A 39 34.12 26.77 43.66
CA TYR A 39 33.15 26.84 44.74
C TYR A 39 33.13 28.22 45.44
N LEU A 40 34.30 28.82 45.67
CA LEU A 40 34.41 30.13 46.33
C LEU A 40 34.26 31.29 45.35
N GLN A 41 33.32 32.20 45.61
CA GLN A 41 33.06 33.39 44.76
C GLN A 41 34.30 34.28 44.55
N ALA A 42 35.22 34.32 45.52
CA ALA A 42 36.49 35.03 45.36
C ALA A 42 37.42 34.35 44.35
N HIS A 43 37.46 33.01 44.32
CA HIS A 43 38.20 32.24 43.32
C HIS A 43 37.54 32.36 41.93
N GLN A 44 36.21 32.35 41.85
CA GLN A 44 35.44 32.63 40.62
C GLN A 44 35.85 33.98 40.02
N LEU A 45 35.86 35.04 40.84
CA LEU A 45 36.25 36.39 40.43
C LEU A 45 37.70 36.47 39.93
N ILE A 46 38.62 35.75 40.59
CA ILE A 46 40.04 35.72 40.19
C ILE A 46 40.21 34.97 38.86
N TYR A 47 39.57 33.80 38.67
CA TYR A 47 39.63 33.05 37.41
C TYR A 47 39.02 33.82 36.23
N ASP A 48 37.85 34.44 36.44
CA ASP A 48 37.22 35.36 35.49
C ASP A 48 38.14 36.54 35.11
N SER A 49 38.85 37.10 36.10
CA SER A 49 39.83 38.17 35.88
C SER A 49 41.05 37.71 35.08
N MET A 50 41.57 36.50 35.34
CA MET A 50 42.64 35.87 34.56
C MET A 50 42.23 35.64 33.09
N LEU A 51 41.03 35.07 32.87
CA LEU A 51 40.45 34.88 31.53
C LEU A 51 40.29 36.22 30.79
N LYS A 52 39.90 37.28 31.50
CA LYS A 52 39.76 38.64 30.93
C LYS A 52 41.09 39.31 30.59
N LEU A 53 42.17 39.06 31.35
CA LEU A 53 43.52 39.52 31.00
C LEU A 53 44.07 38.77 29.79
N ASN A 54 43.94 37.44 29.79
CA ASN A 54 44.34 36.58 28.66
C ASN A 54 43.64 37.00 27.35
N LYS A 55 42.33 37.28 27.40
CA LYS A 55 41.54 37.76 26.26
C LYS A 55 41.88 39.19 25.79
N GLN A 56 42.70 39.92 26.54
CA GLN A 56 43.17 41.27 26.21
C GLN A 56 44.66 41.29 25.82
N ASP A 57 45.29 40.11 25.69
CA ASP A 57 46.74 39.95 25.48
C ASP A 57 47.58 40.67 26.56
N LEU A 58 47.11 40.63 27.81
CA LEU A 58 47.76 41.28 28.96
C LEU A 58 48.39 40.26 29.93
N PRO A 59 49.48 40.64 30.63
CA PRO A 59 50.07 39.84 31.69
C PRO A 59 49.06 39.40 32.75
N ILE A 60 49.21 38.16 33.21
CA ILE A 60 48.39 37.56 34.27
C ILE A 60 49.25 37.48 35.54
N ASP A 61 49.44 38.62 36.19
CA ASP A 61 50.21 38.78 37.43
C ASP A 61 49.41 39.56 38.49
N GLU A 62 49.97 39.68 39.69
CA GLU A 62 49.34 40.36 40.82
C GLU A 62 49.07 41.84 40.56
N GLU A 63 50.00 42.57 39.93
CA GLU A 63 49.82 44.01 39.68
C GLU A 63 48.69 44.23 38.65
N PHE A 64 48.72 43.50 37.54
CA PHE A 64 47.69 43.59 36.49
C PHE A 64 46.31 43.16 37.00
N LEU A 65 46.22 42.10 37.82
CA LEU A 65 44.97 41.68 38.44
C LEU A 65 44.41 42.75 39.39
N LYS A 66 45.19 43.22 40.38
CA LYS A 66 44.73 44.23 41.34
C LYS A 66 44.36 45.56 40.67
N LYS A 67 45.16 45.99 39.69
CA LYS A 67 44.99 47.27 38.97
C LYS A 67 43.79 47.31 38.04
N LYS A 68 43.41 46.17 37.41
CA LYS A 68 42.20 46.09 36.58
C LYS A 68 40.95 45.62 37.33
N PHE A 69 41.11 44.86 38.41
CA PHE A 69 40.00 44.23 39.14
C PHE A 69 40.11 44.52 40.65
N PRO A 70 39.92 45.79 41.09
CA PRO A 70 40.02 46.21 42.50
C PRO A 70 38.87 45.71 43.41
N LYS A 71 38.23 44.61 43.02
CA LYS A 71 37.28 43.81 43.83
C LYS A 71 37.89 42.48 44.29
N ILE A 72 39.08 42.13 43.81
CA ILE A 72 39.86 40.99 44.32
C ILE A 72 40.33 41.36 45.72
N ASP A 73 40.08 40.47 46.69
CA ASP A 73 40.51 40.64 48.08
C ASP A 73 42.02 40.36 48.22
N ASP A 74 42.75 41.27 48.89
CA ASP A 74 44.20 41.16 49.10
C ASP A 74 44.57 39.91 49.91
N GLY A 75 43.74 39.53 50.89
CA GLY A 75 43.95 38.34 51.72
C GLY A 75 43.80 37.07 50.91
N VAL A 76 42.72 36.92 50.13
CA VAL A 76 42.50 35.78 49.23
C VAL A 76 43.60 35.69 48.16
N MET A 77 44.06 36.83 47.63
CA MET A 77 45.15 36.85 46.65
C MET A 77 46.47 36.35 47.27
N LEU A 78 46.81 36.79 48.47
CA LEU A 78 47.98 36.31 49.22
C LEU A 78 47.86 34.80 49.53
N ASP A 79 46.67 34.34 49.90
CA ASP A 79 46.34 32.94 50.18
C ASP A 79 46.47 32.01 48.97
N ILE A 80 46.39 32.55 47.75
CA ILE A 80 46.64 31.86 46.48
C ILE A 80 48.14 31.90 46.15
N LEU A 81 48.78 33.07 46.25
CA LEU A 81 50.23 33.22 46.02
C LEU A 81 51.09 32.37 46.97
N ALA A 82 50.60 32.09 48.17
CA ALA A 82 51.21 31.19 49.14
C ALA A 82 50.96 29.69 48.87
N ALA A 83 50.05 29.33 47.95
CA ALA A 83 49.78 27.95 47.59
C ALA A 83 50.80 27.44 46.56
N ASN A 84 51.30 26.22 46.73
CA ASN A 84 52.28 25.64 45.80
C ASN A 84 51.68 25.47 44.39
N PRO A 85 52.36 25.96 43.33
CA PRO A 85 52.04 25.62 41.95
C PRO A 85 52.16 24.12 41.68
N ILE A 86 51.30 23.61 40.80
CA ILE A 86 51.24 22.21 40.38
C ILE A 86 51.74 22.03 38.94
N SER A 87 52.41 20.91 38.69
CA SER A 87 52.93 20.55 37.37
C SER A 87 51.81 20.05 36.44
N ASN A 88 51.02 19.06 36.90
CA ASN A 88 49.93 18.45 36.14
C ASN A 88 48.59 19.17 36.39
N ILE A 89 48.47 20.42 35.93
CA ILE A 89 47.26 21.24 36.14
C ILE A 89 45.98 20.59 35.56
N LEU A 90 46.11 19.78 34.50
CA LEU A 90 45.00 19.08 33.84
C LEU A 90 44.29 18.06 34.74
N ALA A 91 45.02 17.34 35.59
CA ALA A 91 44.40 16.38 36.52
C ALA A 91 43.53 17.10 37.57
N TYR A 92 44.08 18.14 38.18
CA TYR A 92 43.39 18.97 39.17
C TYR A 92 42.19 19.71 38.56
N ALA A 93 42.29 20.15 37.30
CA ALA A 93 41.16 20.75 36.59
C ALA A 93 40.02 19.76 36.32
N LYS A 94 40.33 18.48 36.02
CA LYS A 94 39.32 17.42 35.92
C LYS A 94 38.67 17.10 37.27
N GLU A 95 39.45 17.08 38.36
CA GLU A 95 38.95 16.86 39.71
C GLU A 95 37.99 17.99 40.14
N LEU A 96 38.38 19.26 39.97
CA LEU A 96 37.51 20.41 40.21
C LEU A 96 36.24 20.40 39.33
N LYS A 97 36.36 19.97 38.06
CA LYS A 97 35.21 19.84 37.15
C LYS A 97 34.24 18.71 37.59
N THR A 98 34.80 17.62 38.11
CA THR A 98 34.05 16.49 38.67
C THR A 98 33.26 16.93 39.89
N ASP A 99 33.90 17.63 40.83
CA ASP A 99 33.27 18.26 41.98
C ASP A 99 32.15 19.23 41.58
N ALA A 100 32.40 20.11 40.60
CA ALA A 100 31.41 21.06 40.09
C ALA A 100 30.16 20.38 39.52
N ILE A 101 30.33 19.30 38.75
CA ILE A 101 29.21 18.52 38.20
C ILE A 101 28.51 17.74 39.33
N ASN A 102 29.23 17.19 40.31
CA ASN A 102 28.63 16.53 41.48
C ASN A 102 27.81 17.49 42.35
N ARG A 103 28.24 18.76 42.51
CA ARG A 103 27.43 19.82 43.12
C ARG A 103 26.16 20.12 42.31
N GLN A 104 26.27 20.21 40.98
CA GLN A 104 25.12 20.39 40.08
C GLN A 104 24.13 19.21 40.19
N ILE A 105 24.60 17.95 40.15
CA ILE A 105 23.79 16.75 40.32
C ILE A 105 23.08 16.74 41.68
N THR A 106 23.76 17.14 42.76
CA THR A 106 23.16 17.23 44.10
C THR A 106 22.01 18.24 44.13
N LEU A 107 22.22 19.43 43.54
CA LEU A 107 21.20 20.49 43.46
C LEU A 107 19.99 20.04 42.62
N VAL A 108 20.21 19.48 41.43
CA VAL A 108 19.13 19.06 40.53
C VAL A 108 18.39 17.83 41.09
N GLY A 109 19.11 16.89 41.71
CA GLY A 109 18.53 15.75 42.41
C GLY A 109 17.61 16.18 43.56
N SER A 110 17.93 17.29 44.24
CA SER A 110 17.03 17.89 45.23
C SER A 110 15.71 18.40 44.60
N LYS A 111 15.73 18.97 43.38
CA LYS A 111 14.51 19.39 42.67
C LYS A 111 13.59 18.19 42.41
N VAL A 112 14.16 17.10 41.91
CA VAL A 112 13.44 15.85 41.62
C VAL A 112 12.85 15.25 42.91
N ALA A 113 13.60 15.27 44.02
CA ALA A 113 13.10 14.82 45.33
C ALA A 113 11.95 15.68 45.88
N HIS A 114 11.83 16.95 45.46
CA HIS A 114 10.69 17.83 45.76
C HIS A 114 9.56 17.76 44.71
N GLY A 115 9.63 16.83 43.76
CA GLY A 115 8.56 16.55 42.79
C GLY A 115 8.71 17.18 41.41
N ASP A 116 9.80 17.90 41.12
CA ASP A 116 10.07 18.41 39.78
C ASP A 116 10.59 17.27 38.87
N LEU A 117 9.67 16.61 38.16
CA LEU A 117 10.00 15.55 37.21
C LEU A 117 10.65 16.07 35.91
N ALA A 118 10.58 17.37 35.60
CA ALA A 118 11.24 17.93 34.41
C ALA A 118 12.77 17.97 34.59
N ALA A 119 13.24 18.16 35.82
CA ALA A 119 14.64 18.10 36.22
C ALA A 119 15.32 16.72 36.02
N ILE A 120 14.57 15.65 35.72
CA ILE A 120 15.14 14.34 35.37
C ILE A 120 15.99 14.43 34.08
N ASN A 121 15.56 15.21 33.09
CA ASN A 121 16.35 15.40 31.86
C ASN A 121 17.64 16.20 32.11
N GLU A 122 17.62 17.12 33.08
CA GLU A 122 18.79 17.89 33.52
C GLU A 122 19.80 16.97 34.23
N LEU A 123 19.35 16.01 35.05
CA LEU A 123 20.21 14.98 35.64
C LEU A 123 20.89 14.08 34.61
N ILE A 124 20.16 13.63 33.57
CA ILE A 124 20.73 12.78 32.51
C ILE A 124 21.86 13.53 31.79
N GLY A 125 21.62 14.78 31.38
CA GLY A 125 22.65 15.62 30.75
C GLY A 125 23.86 15.91 31.67
N LEU A 126 23.66 16.00 32.98
CA LEU A 126 24.75 16.11 33.95
C LEU A 126 25.54 14.81 34.10
N GLN A 127 24.89 13.65 34.08
CA GLN A 127 25.54 12.34 34.11
C GLN A 127 26.36 12.09 32.84
N GLU A 128 25.84 12.47 31.66
CA GLU A 128 26.59 12.43 30.41
C GLU A 128 27.83 13.34 30.46
N ARG A 129 27.69 14.58 30.95
CA ARG A 129 28.82 15.50 31.15
C ARG A 129 29.87 14.90 32.10
N LEU A 130 29.46 14.33 33.23
CA LEU A 130 30.35 13.67 34.18
C LEU A 130 31.17 12.55 33.53
N ASN A 131 30.50 11.67 32.77
CA ASN A 131 31.13 10.58 32.02
C ASN A 131 32.12 11.05 30.92
N THR A 132 32.12 12.34 30.55
CA THR A 132 33.05 12.91 29.57
C THR A 132 34.25 13.66 30.17
N VAL A 133 34.29 13.92 31.48
CA VAL A 133 35.37 14.70 32.13
C VAL A 133 36.74 14.05 31.94
N ASP A 134 36.81 12.72 31.92
CA ASP A 134 38.06 11.99 31.68
C ASP A 134 38.61 12.17 30.26
N GLY A 135 37.81 12.63 29.29
CA GLY A 135 38.21 12.87 27.89
C GLY A 135 38.47 11.60 27.07
N ILE A 136 38.67 10.45 27.72
CA ILE A 136 38.78 9.15 27.06
C ILE A 136 37.37 8.63 26.77
N LYS A 137 36.96 8.61 25.50
CA LYS A 137 35.85 7.75 25.05
C LYS A 137 36.26 6.29 25.19
N GLN A 138 36.10 5.71 26.38
CA GLN A 138 36.28 4.28 26.59
C GLN A 138 35.22 3.53 25.79
N LEU A 139 35.63 2.94 24.66
CA LEU A 139 34.79 2.09 23.84
C LEU A 139 34.49 0.80 24.62
N LYS A 140 33.39 0.81 25.36
CA LYS A 140 32.92 -0.35 26.12
C LYS A 140 32.74 -1.54 25.18
N ARG A 141 33.36 -2.68 25.53
CA ARG A 141 33.07 -3.97 24.90
C ARG A 141 31.94 -4.63 25.65
N ASP A 142 30.77 -4.67 25.02
CA ASP A 142 29.64 -5.54 25.37
C ASP A 142 29.19 -5.49 26.85
N ASP A 143 28.66 -4.33 27.28
CA ASP A 143 27.70 -4.32 28.39
C ASP A 143 26.38 -4.95 27.91
N LYS A 144 25.74 -5.79 28.74
CA LYS A 144 24.39 -6.33 28.49
C LYS A 144 23.35 -5.26 28.10
N THR A 145 23.55 -4.02 28.55
CA THR A 145 22.77 -2.84 28.20
C THR A 145 22.70 -2.60 26.67
N PHE A 146 23.78 -2.84 25.93
CA PHE A 146 23.78 -2.68 24.47
C PHE A 146 22.96 -3.76 23.78
N ASN A 147 23.08 -5.02 24.22
CA ASN A 147 22.27 -6.11 23.67
C ASN A 147 20.78 -5.84 23.92
N SER A 148 20.38 -5.36 25.10
CA SER A 148 18.98 -4.95 25.33
C SER A 148 18.44 -3.81 24.45
N ILE A 149 19.31 -3.09 23.73
CA ILE A 149 18.93 -2.13 22.68
C ILE A 149 18.81 -2.86 21.33
N PHE A 150 19.73 -3.76 21.00
CA PHE A 150 19.67 -4.59 19.79
C PHE A 150 18.48 -5.56 19.82
N ASP A 151 18.30 -6.34 20.89
CA ASP A 151 17.19 -7.27 21.15
C ASP A 151 15.80 -6.62 21.02
N LYS A 152 15.72 -5.28 21.18
CA LYS A 152 14.49 -4.48 21.06
C LYS A 152 14.17 -4.04 19.62
N PHE A 153 15.16 -4.05 18.72
CA PHE A 153 15.05 -3.55 17.35
C PHE A 153 15.46 -4.59 16.29
N ASP A 154 15.99 -5.74 16.69
CA ASP A 154 16.17 -6.91 15.83
C ASP A 154 14.80 -7.54 15.48
N ILE A 155 14.79 -8.42 14.49
CA ILE A 155 13.58 -9.09 14.03
C ILE A 155 13.21 -10.28 14.93
N ASP A 156 11.94 -10.36 15.33
CA ASP A 156 11.41 -11.55 15.98
C ASP A 156 11.28 -12.69 14.94
N PHE A 157 11.96 -13.81 15.20
CA PHE A 157 11.94 -14.97 14.31
C PHE A 157 10.54 -15.59 14.20
N GLU A 158 9.80 -15.69 15.32
CA GLU A 158 8.46 -16.26 15.33
C GLU A 158 7.45 -15.32 14.65
N GLU A 159 7.61 -13.99 14.78
CA GLU A 159 6.81 -13.03 14.00
C GLU A 159 7.01 -13.27 12.50
N ILE A 160 8.28 -13.31 12.03
CA ILE A 160 8.62 -13.45 10.62
C ILE A 160 8.20 -14.81 10.03
N GLU A 161 8.40 -15.92 10.77
CA GLU A 161 7.98 -17.26 10.33
C GLU A 161 6.44 -17.37 10.17
N ASN A 162 5.69 -16.62 10.99
CA ASN A 162 4.23 -16.59 10.92
C ASN A 162 3.64 -15.58 9.90
N VAL A 163 4.46 -14.79 9.17
CA VAL A 163 3.97 -13.86 8.16
C VAL A 163 3.35 -14.60 6.97
N LYS A 164 2.02 -14.63 6.92
CA LYS A 164 1.26 -15.20 5.80
C LYS A 164 1.18 -14.23 4.64
N PHE A 165 1.84 -14.57 3.53
CA PHE A 165 1.70 -13.85 2.27
C PHE A 165 0.29 -14.06 1.69
N GLU A 166 -0.48 -12.98 1.53
CA GLU A 166 -1.90 -13.01 1.17
C GLU A 166 -2.22 -11.96 0.10
N TYR A 167 -2.98 -12.33 -0.94
CA TYR A 167 -3.62 -11.38 -1.84
C TYR A 167 -4.97 -10.97 -1.28
N LEU A 168 -5.21 -9.67 -1.14
CA LEU A 168 -6.57 -9.15 -1.00
C LEU A 168 -7.34 -9.31 -2.31
N MET A 169 -6.69 -9.02 -3.44
CA MET A 169 -7.21 -9.26 -4.79
C MET A 169 -6.08 -9.68 -5.73
N ASP A 170 -6.18 -10.90 -6.28
CA ASP A 170 -5.15 -11.51 -7.14
C ASP A 170 -4.68 -10.57 -8.26
N ASN A 171 -3.36 -10.51 -8.46
CA ASN A 171 -2.71 -9.67 -9.48
C ASN A 171 -2.99 -8.16 -9.34
N PHE A 172 -3.44 -7.68 -8.17
CA PHE A 172 -3.71 -6.26 -7.95
C PHE A 172 -3.35 -5.76 -6.55
N LEU A 173 -3.90 -6.36 -5.49
CA LEU A 173 -3.70 -5.91 -4.10
C LEU A 173 -3.12 -7.04 -3.26
N VAL A 174 -1.87 -6.85 -2.83
CA VAL A 174 -1.20 -7.67 -1.81
C VAL A 174 -1.49 -7.07 -0.44
N LYS A 175 -1.74 -7.93 0.55
CA LYS A 175 -2.03 -7.53 1.92
C LYS A 175 -0.78 -6.97 2.61
N ASN A 176 -0.99 -6.03 3.52
CA ASN A 176 0.04 -5.34 4.30
C ASN A 176 1.13 -4.67 3.45
N GLU A 177 0.79 -4.23 2.22
CA GLU A 177 1.73 -3.59 1.30
C GLU A 177 1.24 -2.26 0.73
N ILE A 178 2.18 -1.44 0.22
CA ILE A 178 1.90 -0.15 -0.40
C ILE A 178 1.79 -0.32 -1.93
N THR A 179 0.59 -0.08 -2.45
CA THR A 179 0.26 -0.15 -3.89
C THR A 179 -0.06 1.23 -4.46
N MET A 180 0.58 1.59 -5.58
CA MET A 180 0.29 2.79 -6.36
C MET A 180 -0.55 2.47 -7.60
N ILE A 181 -1.59 3.27 -7.87
CA ILE A 181 -2.28 3.28 -9.17
C ILE A 181 -2.05 4.62 -9.85
N SER A 182 -1.26 4.60 -10.91
CA SER A 182 -1.00 5.73 -11.77
C SER A 182 -1.92 5.70 -12.99
N ALA A 183 -2.50 6.85 -13.36
CA ALA A 183 -3.29 7.00 -14.58
C ALA A 183 -3.43 8.47 -14.99
N ARG A 184 -3.92 8.72 -16.19
CA ARG A 184 -4.42 10.04 -16.60
C ARG A 184 -5.69 10.44 -15.82
N PRO A 185 -6.15 11.70 -15.94
CA PRO A 185 -7.50 12.10 -15.56
C PRO A 185 -8.56 11.33 -16.36
N GLY A 186 -9.76 11.14 -15.79
CA GLY A 186 -10.89 10.47 -16.45
C GLY A 186 -10.80 8.94 -16.58
N THR A 187 -9.60 8.35 -16.50
CA THR A 187 -9.37 6.89 -16.74
C THR A 187 -10.04 5.95 -15.73
N GLY A 188 -10.55 6.46 -14.60
CA GLY A 188 -11.38 5.68 -13.66
C GLY A 188 -10.71 5.23 -12.36
N LYS A 189 -9.54 5.76 -11.99
CA LYS A 189 -8.81 5.42 -10.73
C LYS A 189 -9.72 5.34 -9.51
N SER A 190 -10.52 6.37 -9.25
CA SER A 190 -11.44 6.46 -8.11
C SER A 190 -12.61 5.48 -8.17
N LEU A 191 -12.99 5.01 -9.36
CA LEU A 191 -14.04 4.00 -9.53
C LEU A 191 -13.49 2.60 -9.21
N LEU A 192 -12.29 2.30 -9.72
CA LEU A 192 -11.56 1.06 -9.48
C LEU A 192 -11.24 0.86 -7.99
N SER A 193 -10.69 1.88 -7.33
CA SER A 193 -10.32 1.81 -5.90
C SER A 193 -11.52 1.73 -4.97
N VAL A 194 -12.61 2.46 -5.26
CA VAL A 194 -13.89 2.31 -4.54
C VAL A 194 -14.47 0.91 -4.72
N ALA A 195 -14.45 0.37 -5.94
CA ALA A 195 -14.99 -0.96 -6.21
C ALA A 195 -14.16 -2.06 -5.53
N ALA A 196 -12.83 -1.95 -5.55
CA ALA A 196 -11.94 -2.85 -4.81
C ALA A 196 -12.24 -2.79 -3.30
N ALA A 197 -12.29 -1.59 -2.71
CA ALA A 197 -12.59 -1.42 -1.29
C ALA A 197 -13.96 -1.99 -0.88
N ASN A 198 -14.98 -1.81 -1.73
CA ASN A 198 -16.31 -2.40 -1.54
C ASN A 198 -16.28 -3.93 -1.59
N MET A 199 -15.55 -4.52 -2.55
CA MET A 199 -15.39 -5.97 -2.66
C MET A 199 -14.66 -6.56 -1.45
N MET A 200 -13.59 -5.91 -0.96
CA MET A 200 -12.83 -6.39 0.20
C MET A 200 -13.67 -6.40 1.49
N LEU A 201 -14.50 -5.37 1.70
CA LEU A 201 -15.47 -5.34 2.80
C LEU A 201 -16.58 -6.40 2.63
N GLY A 202 -17.06 -6.62 1.40
CA GLY A 202 -18.08 -7.61 1.09
C GLY A 202 -17.61 -9.07 1.28
N GLN A 203 -16.36 -9.36 0.91
CA GLN A 203 -15.72 -10.67 1.08
C GLN A 203 -15.19 -10.90 2.51
N LYS A 204 -15.10 -9.83 3.32
CA LYS A 204 -14.53 -9.79 4.69
C LYS A 204 -13.00 -9.96 4.77
N ASN A 205 -12.29 -9.88 3.64
CA ASN A 205 -10.81 -9.83 3.58
C ASN A 205 -10.25 -8.59 4.30
N ILE A 206 -11.07 -7.54 4.43
CA ILE A 206 -10.79 -6.29 5.15
C ILE A 206 -11.92 -6.00 6.13
N GLU A 207 -11.58 -5.57 7.33
CA GLU A 207 -12.54 -5.27 8.39
C GLU A 207 -13.06 -3.83 8.34
N GLN A 208 -12.20 -2.89 7.95
CA GLN A 208 -12.42 -1.45 7.95
C GLN A 208 -11.65 -0.78 6.81
N VAL A 209 -12.33 0.11 6.08
CA VAL A 209 -11.74 0.99 5.06
C VAL A 209 -11.72 2.43 5.55
N PHE A 210 -10.61 3.12 5.31
CA PHE A 210 -10.49 4.57 5.40
C PHE A 210 -10.17 5.12 4.00
N TYR A 211 -11.17 5.70 3.32
CA TYR A 211 -11.00 6.30 1.99
C TYR A 211 -10.93 7.82 2.13
N ILE A 212 -9.77 8.40 1.80
CA ILE A 212 -9.47 9.82 2.04
C ILE A 212 -9.37 10.53 0.68
N ASP A 213 -10.41 11.29 0.34
CA ASP A 213 -10.58 11.96 -0.95
C ASP A 213 -10.32 13.48 -0.84
N GLY A 214 -9.31 13.95 -1.56
CA GLY A 214 -9.00 15.35 -1.79
C GLY A 214 -9.13 15.80 -3.25
N ASP A 215 -9.52 14.92 -4.18
CA ASP A 215 -9.64 15.23 -5.61
C ASP A 215 -11.10 15.47 -6.07
N ASN A 216 -12.10 14.86 -5.42
CA ASN A 216 -13.50 14.93 -5.87
C ASN A 216 -14.39 15.78 -4.95
N SER A 217 -15.55 16.20 -5.48
CA SER A 217 -16.55 16.99 -4.74
C SER A 217 -17.69 16.13 -4.17
N LYS A 218 -18.47 16.71 -3.25
CA LYS A 218 -19.67 16.06 -2.69
C LYS A 218 -20.74 15.73 -3.76
N SER A 219 -20.81 16.46 -4.89
CA SER A 219 -21.67 16.08 -6.01
C SER A 219 -21.14 14.83 -6.71
N THR A 220 -19.84 14.77 -7.00
CA THR A 220 -19.21 13.57 -7.58
C THR A 220 -19.40 12.31 -6.72
N LEU A 221 -19.43 12.43 -5.38
CA LEU A 221 -19.77 11.31 -4.49
C LEU A 221 -21.26 10.89 -4.55
N ARG A 222 -22.16 11.82 -4.85
CA ARG A 222 -23.58 11.51 -5.11
C ARG A 222 -23.73 10.78 -6.43
N ASP A 223 -23.13 11.32 -7.50
CA ASP A 223 -23.22 10.80 -8.86
C ASP A 223 -22.55 9.41 -8.97
N ARG A 224 -21.49 9.17 -8.19
CA ARG A 224 -20.84 7.85 -8.01
C ARG A 224 -21.44 7.02 -6.87
N ASN A 225 -22.67 7.26 -6.41
CA ASN A 225 -23.39 6.43 -5.43
C ASN A 225 -22.66 6.10 -4.11
N ILE A 226 -21.59 6.81 -3.74
CA ILE A 226 -20.72 6.52 -2.58
C ILE A 226 -21.51 6.55 -1.25
N HIS A 227 -22.54 7.39 -1.20
CA HIS A 227 -23.49 7.47 -0.09
C HIS A 227 -24.30 6.17 0.14
N HIS A 228 -24.58 5.39 -0.91
CA HIS A 228 -25.16 4.04 -0.76
C HIS A 228 -24.16 3.05 -0.17
N LEU A 229 -22.89 3.07 -0.57
CA LEU A 229 -21.85 2.25 0.05
C LEU A 229 -21.67 2.56 1.55
N LYS A 230 -21.71 3.84 1.94
CA LYS A 230 -21.70 4.23 3.37
C LYS A 230 -22.95 3.74 4.12
N LYS A 231 -24.12 3.66 3.46
CA LYS A 231 -25.33 3.08 4.05
C LYS A 231 -25.24 1.55 4.18
N GLN A 232 -24.62 0.87 3.23
CA GLN A 232 -24.44 -0.58 3.20
C GLN A 232 -23.45 -1.07 4.27
N HIS A 233 -22.27 -0.46 4.34
CA HIS A 233 -21.17 -0.89 5.22
C HIS A 233 -21.10 -0.14 6.55
N GLY A 234 -21.88 0.94 6.70
CA GLY A 234 -21.92 1.76 7.91
C GLY A 234 -20.54 2.27 8.32
N ASN A 235 -20.17 2.04 9.58
CA ASN A 235 -18.88 2.45 10.12
C ASN A 235 -17.68 1.76 9.45
N LYS A 236 -17.84 0.60 8.79
CA LYS A 236 -16.74 -0.11 8.13
C LYS A 236 -16.22 0.59 6.86
N PHE A 237 -16.98 1.55 6.30
CA PHE A 237 -16.56 2.31 5.10
C PHE A 237 -16.49 3.81 5.41
N ARG A 238 -15.36 4.24 5.99
CA ARG A 238 -15.10 5.64 6.36
C ARG A 238 -14.56 6.41 5.17
N TYR A 239 -15.47 6.91 4.34
CA TYR A 239 -15.16 7.88 3.28
C TYR A 239 -15.11 9.30 3.84
N PHE A 240 -14.04 10.03 3.57
CA PHE A 240 -13.81 11.43 3.91
C PHE A 240 -13.63 12.24 2.63
N VAL A 241 -14.24 13.43 2.53
CA VAL A 241 -14.09 14.30 1.36
C VAL A 241 -14.22 15.78 1.73
N GLY A 242 -13.43 16.64 1.07
CA GLY A 242 -13.52 18.10 1.22
C GLY A 242 -13.15 18.60 2.61
N LEU A 243 -12.18 17.95 3.25
CA LEU A 243 -11.61 18.35 4.54
C LEU A 243 -10.55 19.44 4.38
N SER A 244 -10.35 20.26 5.41
CA SER A 244 -9.18 21.12 5.53
C SER A 244 -7.91 20.30 5.76
N LYS A 245 -6.73 20.91 5.52
CA LYS A 245 -5.44 20.27 5.83
C LYS A 245 -5.34 19.85 7.30
N ASN A 246 -5.90 20.60 8.24
CA ASN A 246 -5.80 20.29 9.66
C ASN A 246 -6.62 19.04 10.04
N GLU A 247 -7.84 18.92 9.53
CA GLU A 247 -8.68 17.71 9.72
C GLU A 247 -8.04 16.48 9.05
N LEU A 248 -7.45 16.66 7.86
CA LEU A 248 -6.69 15.63 7.15
C LEU A 248 -5.51 15.12 7.99
N TRP A 249 -4.73 16.05 8.57
CA TRP A 249 -3.62 15.73 9.46
C TRP A 249 -4.07 15.10 10.79
N GLN A 250 -5.24 15.48 11.33
CA GLN A 250 -5.82 14.81 12.50
C GLN A 250 -6.11 13.34 12.20
N ILE A 251 -6.76 13.03 11.07
CA ILE A 251 -7.03 11.64 10.68
C ILE A 251 -5.73 10.84 10.51
N ILE A 252 -4.74 11.39 9.81
CA ILE A 252 -3.44 10.74 9.59
C ILE A 252 -2.72 10.49 10.93
N ASN A 253 -2.68 11.48 11.83
CA ASN A 253 -2.05 11.36 13.14
C ASN A 253 -2.82 10.45 14.12
N THR A 254 -4.10 10.19 13.87
CA THR A 254 -4.86 9.12 14.55
C THR A 254 -4.49 7.75 13.98
N LEU A 255 -4.53 7.57 12.65
CA LEU A 255 -4.19 6.30 11.99
C LEU A 255 -2.77 5.83 12.32
N LYS A 256 -1.77 6.73 12.36
CA LYS A 256 -0.38 6.41 12.77
C LYS A 256 -0.25 5.88 14.22
N LYS A 257 -1.32 5.92 15.03
CA LYS A 257 -1.35 5.45 16.44
C LYS A 257 -2.31 4.29 16.67
N MET A 258 -2.92 3.76 15.62
CA MET A 258 -3.81 2.62 15.68
C MET A 258 -3.07 1.36 15.19
N ASP A 259 -3.48 0.21 15.71
CA ASP A 259 -3.40 -1.04 14.96
C ASP A 259 -4.33 -0.93 13.73
N LEU A 260 -3.81 -1.29 12.58
CA LEU A 260 -4.47 -1.24 11.27
C LEU A 260 -4.48 -2.63 10.59
N THR A 261 -4.24 -3.70 11.34
CA THR A 261 -4.37 -5.09 10.88
C THR A 261 -5.73 -5.31 10.22
N ASN A 262 -5.73 -5.98 9.04
CA ASN A 262 -6.91 -6.15 8.19
C ASN A 262 -7.61 -4.84 7.76
N TYR A 263 -6.95 -3.67 7.80
CA TYR A 263 -7.52 -2.40 7.31
C TYR A 263 -6.96 -2.00 5.94
N LEU A 264 -7.77 -1.31 5.16
CA LEU A 264 -7.38 -0.71 3.88
C LEU A 264 -7.47 0.82 3.95
N VAL A 265 -6.35 1.51 3.76
CA VAL A 265 -6.29 2.97 3.70
C VAL A 265 -6.07 3.42 2.25
N VAL A 266 -6.97 4.25 1.73
CA VAL A 266 -6.96 4.73 0.34
C VAL A 266 -6.77 6.24 0.27
N PHE A 267 -5.81 6.71 -0.54
CA PHE A 267 -5.49 8.13 -0.75
C PHE A 267 -5.81 8.57 -2.19
N ASP A 268 -6.81 9.43 -2.38
CA ASP A 268 -7.30 9.87 -3.69
C ASP A 268 -7.27 11.41 -3.85
N SER A 269 -6.36 12.04 -4.59
CA SER A 269 -5.08 11.53 -5.07
C SER A 269 -3.94 11.98 -4.15
N ILE A 270 -2.81 11.26 -4.16
CA ILE A 270 -1.68 11.47 -3.23
C ILE A 270 -1.13 12.91 -3.24
N LYS A 271 -1.33 13.65 -4.33
CA LYS A 271 -0.88 15.05 -4.49
C LYS A 271 -1.35 15.99 -3.39
N ASN A 272 -2.55 15.77 -2.83
CA ASN A 272 -3.17 16.68 -1.85
C ASN A 272 -2.58 16.53 -0.44
N PHE A 273 -1.82 15.46 -0.22
CA PHE A 273 -1.20 15.09 1.05
C PHE A 273 0.24 15.60 1.15
N ILE A 274 0.79 16.14 0.05
CA ILE A 274 2.17 16.64 -0.06
C ILE A 274 2.27 18.06 0.50
N ALA A 275 3.27 18.29 1.34
CA ALA A 275 3.55 19.58 1.98
C ALA A 275 4.62 20.38 1.22
N GLY A 276 4.49 20.46 -0.10
CA GLY A 276 5.50 21.08 -0.98
C GLY A 276 5.29 20.71 -2.44
N ASP A 277 6.40 20.55 -3.16
CA ASP A 277 6.44 20.22 -4.58
C ASP A 277 6.57 18.71 -4.81
N ARG A 278 5.55 18.10 -5.41
CA ARG A 278 5.51 16.65 -5.73
C ARG A 278 6.67 16.20 -6.65
N ASP A 279 7.30 17.13 -7.37
CA ASP A 279 8.39 16.83 -8.31
C ASP A 279 9.75 16.78 -7.56
N LYS A 280 9.80 17.05 -6.24
CA LYS A 280 11.01 17.02 -5.40
C LYS A 280 10.98 15.91 -4.34
N ASN A 281 12.01 15.06 -4.30
CA ASN A 281 12.11 13.95 -3.33
C ASN A 281 11.95 14.44 -1.87
N LYS A 282 12.59 15.55 -1.49
CA LYS A 282 12.50 16.15 -0.13
C LYS A 282 11.06 16.37 0.35
N ASP A 283 10.17 16.78 -0.55
CA ASP A 283 8.80 17.17 -0.20
C ASP A 283 7.84 15.95 -0.27
N VAL A 284 8.24 14.90 -1.00
CA VAL A 284 7.51 13.63 -1.17
C VAL A 284 7.85 12.60 -0.08
N SER A 285 9.13 12.46 0.31
CA SER A 285 9.58 11.47 1.30
C SER A 285 8.81 11.51 2.63
N PRO A 286 8.40 12.67 3.20
CA PRO A 286 7.56 12.70 4.41
C PRO A 286 6.19 12.05 4.23
N VAL A 287 5.61 12.11 3.02
CA VAL A 287 4.34 11.41 2.71
C VAL A 287 4.59 9.91 2.58
N MET A 288 5.65 9.50 1.91
CA MET A 288 6.00 8.09 1.79
C MET A 288 6.36 7.45 3.15
N GLU A 289 6.96 8.21 4.07
CA GLU A 289 7.21 7.80 5.46
C GLU A 289 5.89 7.56 6.23
N ILE A 290 4.87 8.40 6.00
CA ILE A 290 3.53 8.17 6.55
C ILE A 290 2.94 6.87 5.99
N LEU A 291 3.03 6.64 4.67
CA LEU A 291 2.53 5.40 4.06
C LEU A 291 3.25 4.16 4.60
N ARG A 292 4.59 4.23 4.77
CA ARG A 292 5.38 3.19 5.47
C ARG A 292 4.94 2.98 6.90
N THR A 293 4.66 4.05 7.66
CA THR A 293 4.17 3.92 9.05
C THR A 293 2.84 3.17 9.06
N LEU A 294 1.88 3.56 8.21
CA LEU A 294 0.57 2.91 8.15
C LEU A 294 0.69 1.43 7.77
N ARG A 295 1.55 1.10 6.81
CA ARG A 295 1.86 -0.29 6.43
C ARG A 295 2.45 -1.08 7.59
N ASN A 296 3.45 -0.52 8.28
CA ASN A 296 4.09 -1.16 9.43
C ASN A 296 3.12 -1.37 10.61
N ASN A 297 2.08 -0.54 10.74
CA ASN A 297 0.97 -0.74 11.68
C ASN A 297 -0.05 -1.80 11.19
N GLY A 298 0.25 -2.59 10.16
CA GLY A 298 -0.62 -3.66 9.63
C GLY A 298 -1.59 -3.25 8.52
N ALA A 299 -1.56 -1.99 8.05
CA ALA A 299 -2.47 -1.57 6.99
C ALA A 299 -2.05 -2.08 5.60
N THR A 300 -3.03 -2.42 4.77
CA THR A 300 -2.83 -2.37 3.32
C THR A 300 -3.07 -0.95 2.82
N VAL A 301 -2.14 -0.42 2.02
CA VAL A 301 -2.14 1.00 1.64
C VAL A 301 -2.27 1.14 0.13
N LEU A 302 -3.27 1.89 -0.32
CA LEU A 302 -3.51 2.17 -1.73
C LEU A 302 -3.46 3.69 -1.98
N PHE A 303 -2.71 4.16 -2.96
CA PHE A 303 -2.78 5.57 -3.37
C PHE A 303 -2.91 5.76 -4.87
N LEU A 304 -3.69 6.79 -5.23
CA LEU A 304 -3.98 7.15 -6.60
C LEU A 304 -3.09 8.31 -7.01
N HIS A 305 -2.50 8.21 -8.20
CA HIS A 305 -1.50 9.15 -8.69
C HIS A 305 -1.77 9.52 -10.16
N HIS A 306 -1.14 10.59 -10.64
CA HIS A 306 -1.38 11.13 -11.97
C HIS A 306 -0.22 10.80 -12.90
N GLN A 307 -0.51 10.51 -14.16
CA GLN A 307 0.50 10.33 -15.20
C GLN A 307 0.91 11.64 -15.85
N ASN A 308 2.19 11.73 -16.21
CA ASN A 308 2.69 12.78 -17.06
C ASN A 308 2.04 12.72 -18.47
N LYS A 309 2.02 13.88 -19.14
CA LYS A 309 1.73 13.91 -20.59
C LYS A 309 2.93 13.29 -21.32
N LYS A 310 2.68 12.47 -22.36
CA LYS A 310 3.77 11.92 -23.18
C LYS A 310 4.62 13.06 -23.73
N GLN A 311 5.90 13.07 -23.41
CA GLN A 311 6.91 13.74 -24.22
C GLN A 311 7.41 12.75 -25.28
N LYS A 312 8.11 13.22 -26.32
CA LYS A 312 8.37 12.39 -27.52
C LYS A 312 9.26 11.18 -27.24
N ASP A 313 10.20 11.31 -26.30
CA ASP A 313 11.33 10.38 -26.17
C ASP A 313 11.36 9.62 -24.84
N PHE A 314 10.45 9.94 -23.90
CA PHE A 314 10.28 9.23 -22.62
C PHE A 314 8.80 9.07 -22.24
N GLU A 315 8.37 7.84 -21.99
CA GLU A 315 7.16 7.53 -21.22
C GLU A 315 7.55 7.25 -19.76
N SER A 316 7.16 8.14 -18.84
CA SER A 316 7.09 7.80 -17.42
C SER A 316 5.68 7.31 -17.10
N ASP A 317 5.58 6.18 -16.41
CA ASP A 317 4.31 5.60 -15.98
C ASP A 317 3.63 6.41 -14.85
N TYR A 318 4.22 7.50 -14.34
CA TYR A 318 3.66 8.40 -13.31
C TYR A 318 4.09 9.88 -13.49
N ALA A 319 4.03 10.71 -12.43
CA ALA A 319 4.36 12.14 -12.49
C ALA A 319 4.97 12.69 -11.19
N GLY A 320 6.25 13.05 -11.23
CA GLY A 320 6.96 13.74 -10.17
C GLY A 320 8.19 12.98 -9.70
N SER A 321 8.49 13.09 -8.42
CA SER A 321 9.67 12.50 -7.78
C SER A 321 9.76 10.97 -7.93
N SER A 322 10.97 10.45 -8.15
CA SER A 322 11.26 9.01 -8.15
C SER A 322 10.93 8.31 -6.83
N ALA A 323 10.87 9.06 -5.72
CA ALA A 323 10.52 8.55 -4.40
C ALA A 323 9.15 7.83 -4.36
N PHE A 324 8.18 8.22 -5.22
CA PHE A 324 6.90 7.50 -5.32
C PHE A 324 7.08 6.04 -5.77
N GLU A 325 7.99 5.79 -6.70
CA GLU A 325 8.30 4.46 -7.19
C GLU A 325 9.27 3.75 -6.25
N GLU A 326 10.33 4.40 -5.78
CA GLU A 326 11.32 3.82 -4.86
C GLU A 326 10.64 3.26 -3.59
N ASP A 327 9.78 4.07 -2.96
CA ASP A 327 9.15 3.78 -1.66
C ASP A 327 7.85 2.97 -1.75
N THR A 328 7.33 2.67 -2.95
CA THR A 328 6.20 1.73 -3.12
C THR A 328 6.68 0.29 -3.20
N SER A 329 5.84 -0.65 -2.78
CA SER A 329 6.10 -2.07 -3.01
C SER A 329 5.67 -2.45 -4.42
N ASN A 330 4.43 -2.09 -4.79
CA ASN A 330 3.81 -2.45 -6.06
C ASN A 330 3.23 -1.21 -6.75
N ALA A 331 3.28 -1.15 -8.08
CA ALA A 331 2.78 0.00 -8.85
C ALA A 331 2.21 -0.42 -10.21
N PHE A 332 1.03 0.12 -10.53
CA PHE A 332 0.28 -0.17 -11.75
C PHE A 332 -0.02 1.08 -12.56
N THR A 333 0.08 0.95 -13.87
CA THR A 333 -0.51 1.87 -14.84
C THR A 333 -1.90 1.38 -15.22
N LEU A 334 -2.91 2.17 -14.86
CA LEU A 334 -4.30 1.96 -15.26
C LEU A 334 -4.55 2.61 -16.63
N LYS A 335 -5.04 1.79 -17.57
CA LYS A 335 -5.58 2.20 -18.87
C LYS A 335 -7.07 1.87 -18.93
N ARG A 336 -7.82 2.61 -19.75
CA ARG A 336 -9.24 2.38 -20.01
C ARG A 336 -9.42 2.14 -21.50
N ASN A 337 -10.23 1.15 -21.86
CA ASN A 337 -10.69 0.94 -23.23
C ASN A 337 -12.20 1.10 -23.27
N ASP A 338 -12.67 2.16 -23.94
CA ASP A 338 -14.09 2.51 -23.99
C ASP A 338 -14.90 1.57 -24.88
N ASP A 339 -14.32 1.04 -25.96
CA ASP A 339 -14.98 0.07 -26.87
C ASP A 339 -15.47 -1.19 -26.14
N LYS A 340 -14.80 -1.55 -25.04
CA LYS A 340 -15.10 -2.72 -24.19
C LYS A 340 -15.58 -2.36 -22.79
N ASN A 341 -15.72 -1.07 -22.48
CA ASN A 341 -15.91 -0.54 -21.11
C ASN A 341 -15.02 -1.26 -20.08
N SER A 342 -13.71 -1.34 -20.37
CA SER A 342 -12.75 -2.10 -19.57
C SER A 342 -11.69 -1.20 -18.92
N LEU A 343 -11.21 -1.66 -17.76
CA LEU A 343 -10.15 -1.08 -16.96
C LEU A 343 -9.01 -2.10 -16.90
N ILE A 344 -7.84 -1.73 -17.43
CA ILE A 344 -6.68 -2.60 -17.58
C ILE A 344 -5.56 -2.07 -16.69
N LEU A 345 -5.15 -2.87 -15.71
CA LEU A 345 -4.02 -2.61 -14.84
C LEU A 345 -2.80 -3.35 -15.39
N LYS A 346 -1.82 -2.60 -15.90
CA LYS A 346 -0.49 -3.15 -16.23
C LYS A 346 0.47 -2.81 -15.09
N PRO A 347 1.09 -3.80 -14.41
CA PRO A 347 2.14 -3.52 -13.44
C PRO A 347 3.37 -2.92 -14.15
N PHE A 348 4.04 -2.00 -13.45
CA PHE A 348 5.37 -1.50 -13.79
C PHE A 348 6.37 -1.66 -12.64
N LYS A 349 5.90 -1.76 -11.39
CA LYS A 349 6.68 -2.26 -10.25
C LYS A 349 5.92 -3.41 -9.56
N ALA A 350 6.62 -4.50 -9.28
CA ALA A 350 6.14 -5.61 -8.45
C ALA A 350 7.29 -6.09 -7.56
N ARG A 351 7.31 -5.66 -6.29
CA ARG A 351 8.27 -6.12 -5.29
C ARG A 351 7.70 -7.23 -4.40
N ALA A 352 6.38 -7.23 -4.20
CA ALA A 352 5.67 -8.20 -3.38
C ALA A 352 4.61 -8.91 -4.23
N GLY A 353 4.71 -10.23 -4.31
CA GLY A 353 3.85 -11.08 -5.15
C GLY A 353 4.26 -11.14 -6.63
N ASP A 354 3.84 -12.22 -7.28
CA ASP A 354 3.78 -12.28 -8.75
C ASP A 354 2.54 -11.49 -9.21
N LEU A 355 2.79 -10.37 -9.87
CA LEU A 355 1.75 -9.46 -10.35
C LEU A 355 1.81 -9.39 -11.87
N GLN A 356 0.80 -9.98 -12.51
CA GLN A 356 0.61 -9.92 -13.96
C GLN A 356 -0.40 -8.83 -14.34
N GLU A 357 -0.47 -8.53 -15.65
CA GLU A 357 -1.48 -7.60 -16.17
C GLU A 357 -2.89 -8.17 -15.97
N ILE A 358 -3.82 -7.36 -15.48
CA ILE A 358 -5.20 -7.78 -15.21
C ILE A 358 -6.21 -6.77 -15.77
N ALA A 359 -7.33 -7.28 -16.27
CA ALA A 359 -8.41 -6.48 -16.81
C ALA A 359 -9.73 -6.74 -16.07
N PHE A 360 -10.53 -5.68 -15.91
CA PHE A 360 -11.85 -5.70 -15.28
C PHE A 360 -12.85 -4.91 -16.13
N THR A 361 -14.14 -5.24 -16.02
CA THR A 361 -15.21 -4.26 -16.24
C THR A 361 -15.77 -3.80 -14.89
N TYR A 362 -16.29 -2.57 -14.85
CA TYR A 362 -16.77 -1.91 -13.64
C TYR A 362 -18.30 -1.76 -13.68
N ASN A 363 -18.99 -2.29 -12.66
CA ASN A 363 -20.42 -2.13 -12.50
C ASN A 363 -20.74 -0.90 -11.61
N ALA A 364 -21.40 0.09 -12.19
CA ALA A 364 -21.74 1.36 -11.55
C ALA A 364 -22.92 1.29 -10.55
N HIS A 365 -23.71 0.21 -10.55
CA HIS A 365 -24.88 0.08 -9.68
C HIS A 365 -24.53 -0.44 -8.28
N ASN A 366 -23.51 -1.30 -8.17
CA ASN A 366 -23.12 -2.00 -6.94
C ASN A 366 -21.63 -1.83 -6.58
N HIS A 367 -20.85 -1.11 -7.40
CA HIS A 367 -19.40 -0.95 -7.27
C HIS A 367 -18.62 -2.27 -7.17
N THR A 368 -18.85 -3.20 -8.11
CA THR A 368 -18.01 -4.41 -8.24
C THR A 368 -17.20 -4.41 -9.53
N LEU A 369 -16.07 -5.11 -9.48
CA LEU A 369 -15.21 -5.42 -10.62
C LEU A 369 -15.45 -6.86 -11.07
N THR A 370 -15.63 -7.08 -12.36
CA THR A 370 -15.68 -8.43 -12.96
C THR A 370 -14.47 -8.62 -13.85
N LYS A 371 -13.66 -9.66 -13.59
CA LYS A 371 -12.42 -9.95 -14.33
C LYS A 371 -12.73 -10.27 -15.80
N LEU A 372 -11.88 -9.80 -16.72
CA LEU A 372 -11.98 -10.03 -18.16
C LEU A 372 -10.72 -10.75 -18.69
N ASP A 373 -10.87 -11.47 -19.81
CA ASP A 373 -9.73 -11.89 -20.63
C ASP A 373 -8.98 -10.67 -21.17
N ILE A 374 -7.65 -10.67 -21.06
CA ILE A 374 -6.79 -9.52 -21.37
C ILE A 374 -6.83 -9.19 -22.87
N ALA A 375 -6.97 -10.20 -23.74
CA ALA A 375 -7.07 -9.97 -25.18
C ALA A 375 -8.43 -9.36 -25.55
N TYR A 376 -9.54 -9.88 -24.99
CA TYR A 376 -10.87 -9.29 -25.14
C TYR A 376 -10.91 -7.84 -24.63
N ALA A 377 -10.38 -7.57 -23.44
CA ALA A 377 -10.36 -6.21 -22.87
C ALA A 377 -9.58 -5.20 -23.72
N LYS A 378 -8.62 -5.66 -24.53
CA LYS A 378 -7.77 -4.84 -25.41
C LYS A 378 -8.27 -4.72 -26.87
N GLN A 379 -9.29 -5.49 -27.26
CA GLN A 379 -9.89 -5.37 -28.60
C GLN A 379 -10.52 -3.97 -28.77
N THR A 380 -10.31 -3.35 -29.92
CA THR A 380 -11.04 -2.16 -30.35
C THR A 380 -12.25 -2.56 -31.20
N LYS A 381 -13.17 -1.63 -31.46
CA LYS A 381 -14.32 -1.85 -32.35
C LYS A 381 -13.90 -2.31 -33.75
N GLU A 382 -12.81 -1.74 -34.27
CA GLU A 382 -12.16 -2.16 -35.52
C GLU A 382 -11.72 -3.64 -35.49
N MET A 383 -11.23 -4.14 -34.35
CA MET A 383 -10.87 -5.55 -34.18
C MET A 383 -12.10 -6.45 -34.10
N ASP A 384 -13.19 -6.00 -33.48
CA ASP A 384 -14.46 -6.74 -33.47
C ASP A 384 -15.06 -6.86 -34.87
N GLU A 385 -14.98 -5.79 -35.67
CA GLU A 385 -15.37 -5.78 -37.08
C GLU A 385 -14.53 -6.79 -37.88
N MET A 386 -13.20 -6.74 -37.79
CA MET A 386 -12.32 -7.75 -38.40
C MET A 386 -12.61 -9.19 -37.93
N ILE A 387 -12.99 -9.39 -36.66
CA ILE A 387 -13.37 -10.71 -36.13
C ILE A 387 -14.66 -11.20 -36.78
N ASN A 388 -15.69 -10.35 -36.86
CA ASN A 388 -16.99 -10.69 -37.46
C ASN A 388 -16.84 -11.01 -38.95
N GLU A 389 -16.12 -10.17 -39.71
CA GLU A 389 -15.82 -10.41 -41.13
C GLU A 389 -15.05 -11.73 -41.34
N THR A 390 -14.10 -12.05 -40.45
CA THR A 390 -13.40 -13.35 -40.48
C THR A 390 -14.36 -14.52 -40.23
N ILE A 391 -15.32 -14.37 -39.31
CA ILE A 391 -16.33 -15.39 -39.02
C ILE A 391 -17.31 -15.57 -40.19
N GLU A 392 -17.74 -14.49 -40.85
CA GLU A 392 -18.65 -14.57 -42.00
C GLU A 392 -17.96 -15.12 -43.25
N TYR A 393 -16.70 -14.77 -43.48
CA TYR A 393 -15.88 -15.40 -44.52
C TYR A 393 -15.69 -16.91 -44.26
N LEU A 394 -15.43 -17.32 -43.02
CA LEU A 394 -15.32 -18.74 -42.64
C LEU A 394 -16.66 -19.51 -42.72
N LYS A 395 -17.80 -18.83 -42.59
CA LYS A 395 -19.15 -19.43 -42.78
C LYS A 395 -19.54 -19.58 -44.24
N SER A 396 -19.14 -18.62 -45.08
CA SER A 396 -19.51 -18.56 -46.51
C SER A 396 -18.55 -19.33 -47.42
N SER A 397 -17.31 -19.54 -46.98
CA SER A 397 -16.31 -20.33 -47.71
C SER A 397 -16.68 -21.81 -47.81
N ARG A 398 -16.81 -22.33 -49.04
CA ARG A 398 -17.11 -23.76 -49.30
C ARG A 398 -15.98 -24.71 -48.92
N ASN A 399 -14.74 -24.22 -48.95
CA ASN A 399 -13.52 -24.91 -48.55
C ASN A 399 -12.91 -24.16 -47.36
N LYS A 400 -12.09 -24.83 -46.54
CA LYS A 400 -11.34 -24.19 -45.45
C LYS A 400 -10.30 -23.22 -46.02
N PRO A 401 -10.41 -21.90 -45.80
CA PRO A 401 -9.51 -20.92 -46.42
C PRO A 401 -8.13 -20.89 -45.75
N MET A 402 -7.14 -20.44 -46.51
CA MET A 402 -5.77 -20.20 -46.05
C MET A 402 -5.65 -18.90 -45.26
N TRP A 403 -4.63 -18.79 -44.41
CA TRP A 403 -4.30 -17.54 -43.70
C TRP A 403 -4.17 -16.33 -44.63
N SER A 404 -3.58 -16.51 -45.81
CA SER A 404 -3.42 -15.49 -46.84
C SER A 404 -4.75 -15.04 -47.46
N GLU A 405 -5.74 -15.92 -47.54
CA GLU A 405 -7.08 -15.61 -48.06
C GLU A 405 -7.87 -14.82 -47.01
N LEU A 406 -7.79 -15.21 -45.73
CA LEU A 406 -8.35 -14.44 -44.61
C LEU A 406 -7.72 -13.04 -44.51
N GLN A 407 -6.39 -12.93 -44.56
CA GLN A 407 -5.72 -11.63 -44.54
C GLN A 407 -6.08 -10.78 -45.77
N LYS A 408 -6.17 -11.39 -46.96
CA LYS A 408 -6.57 -10.68 -48.18
C LYS A 408 -8.00 -10.16 -48.06
N ASN A 409 -8.96 -10.97 -47.61
CA ASN A 409 -10.36 -10.53 -47.46
C ASN A 409 -10.46 -9.27 -46.57
N LEU A 410 -9.79 -9.26 -45.41
CA LEU A 410 -9.76 -8.08 -44.53
C LEU A 410 -9.02 -6.88 -45.18
N THR A 411 -7.98 -7.11 -45.97
CA THR A 411 -7.25 -6.04 -46.66
C THR A 411 -8.07 -5.45 -47.82
N ASP A 412 -8.79 -6.29 -48.56
CA ASP A 412 -9.69 -5.89 -49.65
C ASP A 412 -10.92 -5.12 -49.13
N LEU A 413 -11.36 -5.40 -47.88
CA LEU A 413 -12.35 -4.61 -47.13
C LEU A 413 -11.79 -3.30 -46.53
N GLY A 414 -10.50 -3.03 -46.69
CA GLY A 414 -9.84 -1.78 -46.28
C GLY A 414 -9.25 -1.76 -44.86
N PHE A 415 -9.22 -2.89 -44.15
CA PHE A 415 -8.54 -2.97 -42.85
C PHE A 415 -7.02 -3.01 -43.00
N ASP A 416 -6.30 -2.51 -41.98
CA ASP A 416 -4.84 -2.57 -41.97
C ASP A 416 -4.30 -4.00 -41.97
N LYS A 417 -3.33 -4.26 -42.85
CA LYS A 417 -2.75 -5.57 -43.11
C LYS A 417 -2.06 -6.19 -41.89
N GLU A 418 -1.42 -5.37 -41.04
CA GLU A 418 -0.79 -5.86 -39.81
C GLU A 418 -1.82 -6.12 -38.70
N LYS A 419 -2.82 -5.25 -38.53
CA LYS A 419 -3.93 -5.47 -37.60
C LYS A 419 -4.70 -6.75 -37.98
N ALA A 420 -5.04 -6.93 -39.25
CA ALA A 420 -5.68 -8.13 -39.77
C ALA A 420 -4.87 -9.40 -39.42
N ALA A 421 -3.55 -9.39 -39.68
CA ALA A 421 -2.66 -10.49 -39.30
C ALA A 421 -2.69 -10.80 -37.79
N LYS A 422 -2.66 -9.76 -36.95
CA LYS A 422 -2.69 -9.86 -35.49
C LYS A 422 -4.06 -10.36 -35.00
N VAL A 423 -5.17 -9.90 -35.57
CA VAL A 423 -6.53 -10.35 -35.24
C VAL A 423 -6.75 -11.81 -35.62
N ILE A 424 -6.35 -12.23 -36.84
CA ILE A 424 -6.45 -13.63 -37.27
C ILE A 424 -5.66 -14.54 -36.32
N LYS A 425 -4.42 -14.16 -35.99
CA LYS A 425 -3.55 -14.97 -35.12
C LYS A 425 -4.00 -15.02 -33.66
N ASN A 426 -4.43 -13.90 -33.08
CA ASN A 426 -4.74 -13.80 -31.64
C ASN A 426 -6.04 -14.53 -31.23
N ASN A 427 -6.86 -14.95 -32.20
CA ASN A 427 -8.08 -15.72 -31.96
C ASN A 427 -7.99 -17.18 -32.46
N GLU A 428 -6.80 -17.61 -32.93
CA GLU A 428 -6.50 -19.04 -33.13
C GLU A 428 -6.69 -19.80 -31.81
N GLY A 429 -7.41 -20.92 -31.85
CA GLY A 429 -7.78 -21.71 -30.66
C GLY A 429 -8.88 -21.09 -29.80
N LYS A 430 -9.31 -19.84 -30.06
CA LYS A 430 -10.42 -19.17 -29.35
C LYS A 430 -11.72 -19.16 -30.14
N LEU A 431 -11.68 -18.77 -31.42
CA LEU A 431 -12.85 -18.64 -32.30
C LEU A 431 -12.77 -19.56 -33.53
N TRP A 432 -11.56 -19.71 -34.06
CA TRP A 432 -11.24 -20.60 -35.18
C TRP A 432 -9.99 -21.42 -34.86
N ASN A 433 -9.91 -22.60 -35.44
CA ASN A 433 -8.72 -23.44 -35.42
C ASN A 433 -8.23 -23.65 -36.85
N PHE A 434 -7.08 -24.28 -37.03
CA PHE A 434 -6.54 -24.63 -38.32
C PHE A 434 -6.04 -26.07 -38.35
N GLU A 435 -6.16 -26.72 -39.51
CA GLU A 435 -5.44 -27.95 -39.83
C GLU A 435 -4.30 -27.64 -40.80
N ARG A 436 -3.44 -28.63 -41.04
CA ARG A 436 -2.33 -28.50 -41.99
C ARG A 436 -2.68 -29.25 -43.27
N GLY A 437 -2.73 -28.56 -44.39
CA GLY A 437 -2.99 -29.15 -45.70
C GLY A 437 -1.77 -29.89 -46.27
N ASP A 438 -2.03 -30.84 -47.17
CA ASP A 438 -1.04 -31.78 -47.73
C ASP A 438 0.09 -31.12 -48.56
N ARG A 439 -0.08 -29.83 -48.91
CA ARG A 439 0.92 -29.03 -49.63
C ARG A 439 1.49 -27.95 -48.72
N ASN A 440 2.82 -27.87 -48.71
CA ASN A 440 3.62 -26.83 -48.05
C ASN A 440 3.26 -26.55 -46.56
N ASN A 441 2.71 -27.53 -45.84
CA ASN A 441 2.35 -27.39 -44.41
C ASN A 441 1.32 -26.27 -44.14
N GLN A 442 0.53 -25.89 -45.16
CA GLN A 442 -0.31 -24.69 -45.15
C GLN A 442 -1.44 -24.76 -44.12
N LYS A 443 -1.66 -23.67 -43.36
CA LYS A 443 -2.76 -23.58 -42.39
C LYS A 443 -4.10 -23.38 -43.11
N LEU A 444 -5.04 -24.30 -42.94
CA LEU A 444 -6.41 -24.25 -43.45
C LEU A 444 -7.38 -24.04 -42.28
N TYR A 445 -8.10 -22.91 -42.27
CA TYR A 445 -8.85 -22.44 -41.11
C TYR A 445 -10.31 -22.91 -41.11
N PHE A 446 -10.88 -23.11 -39.92
CA PHE A 446 -12.28 -23.44 -39.70
C PHE A 446 -12.78 -22.94 -38.34
N LEU A 447 -14.07 -22.66 -38.21
CA LEU A 447 -14.66 -22.23 -36.95
C LEU A 447 -14.71 -23.36 -35.92
N ILE A 448 -14.41 -23.04 -34.66
CA ILE A 448 -14.54 -23.98 -33.55
C ILE A 448 -16.04 -24.27 -33.34
N GLY A 449 -16.40 -25.54 -33.17
CA GLY A 449 -17.80 -26.00 -33.14
C GLY A 449 -18.45 -26.25 -34.52
N ALA A 450 -17.77 -25.98 -35.64
CA ALA A 450 -18.26 -26.39 -36.97
C ALA A 450 -18.07 -27.90 -37.24
N ALA A 451 -17.24 -28.58 -36.45
CA ALA A 451 -16.81 -29.96 -36.64
C ALA A 451 -17.64 -30.99 -35.83
N ASP A 452 -18.97 -30.85 -35.80
CA ASP A 452 -19.88 -31.87 -35.22
C ASP A 452 -21.24 -31.96 -35.94
N LYS A 453 -21.25 -31.76 -37.26
CA LYS A 453 -22.41 -32.03 -38.13
C LYS A 453 -22.02 -32.77 -39.42
N LYS A 454 -21.51 -34.00 -39.27
CA LYS A 454 -21.46 -34.99 -40.35
C LYS A 454 -22.06 -36.32 -39.87
N ALA A 455 -23.23 -36.64 -40.43
CA ALA A 455 -23.85 -37.96 -40.50
C ALA A 455 -23.56 -38.93 -39.33
N ALA A 456 -24.34 -38.82 -38.25
CA ALA A 456 -24.67 -40.03 -37.49
C ALA A 456 -25.44 -40.97 -38.42
N ALA A 457 -24.89 -42.16 -38.69
CA ALA A 457 -25.62 -43.20 -39.39
C ALA A 457 -26.76 -43.69 -38.49
N VAL A 458 -27.96 -43.88 -39.05
CA VAL A 458 -29.07 -44.50 -38.32
C VAL A 458 -28.82 -46.02 -38.31
N GLU A 459 -28.18 -46.50 -37.25
CA GLU A 459 -28.03 -47.92 -37.00
C GLU A 459 -29.34 -48.46 -36.40
N THR A 460 -30.16 -49.07 -37.25
CA THR A 460 -31.50 -49.55 -36.88
C THR A 460 -31.43 -50.85 -36.08
N VAL A 461 -31.22 -50.73 -34.77
CA VAL A 461 -31.38 -51.86 -33.84
C VAL A 461 -32.87 -52.16 -33.67
N TYR A 462 -33.26 -53.41 -33.96
CA TYR A 462 -34.57 -53.94 -33.61
C TYR A 462 -34.49 -54.56 -32.21
N GLU A 463 -35.37 -54.16 -31.30
CA GLU A 463 -35.67 -54.90 -30.07
C GLU A 463 -37.14 -55.33 -30.09
N ASP A 464 -37.38 -56.63 -30.03
CA ASP A 464 -38.73 -57.21 -30.00
C ASP A 464 -39.35 -57.04 -28.61
N ILE A 465 -40.42 -56.25 -28.50
CA ILE A 465 -41.27 -56.19 -27.30
C ILE A 465 -42.58 -56.94 -27.57
N VAL A 466 -42.64 -58.17 -27.06
CA VAL A 466 -43.82 -59.04 -27.05
C VAL A 466 -44.59 -58.85 -25.73
N ASN A 467 -45.93 -58.89 -25.80
CA ASN A 467 -46.91 -58.72 -24.69
C ASN A 467 -47.09 -57.25 -24.19
N THR A 468 -48.31 -56.75 -23.89
CA THR A 468 -49.66 -57.34 -24.05
C THR A 468 -50.77 -56.28 -24.04
N ALA A 469 -51.77 -56.48 -24.91
CA ALA A 469 -53.21 -56.31 -24.64
C ALA A 469 -53.81 -54.86 -24.50
N PRO A 470 -55.13 -54.67 -24.80
CA PRO A 470 -55.52 -53.55 -25.69
C PRO A 470 -56.84 -52.80 -25.33
N ILE A 471 -57.33 -51.97 -26.28
CA ILE A 471 -58.71 -51.39 -26.39
C ILE A 471 -58.95 -50.16 -25.46
N THR A 472 -59.60 -49.02 -25.81
CA THR A 472 -60.46 -48.59 -26.94
C THR A 472 -60.20 -47.11 -27.31
N PRO A 473 -60.48 -46.65 -28.55
CA PRO A 473 -60.65 -45.22 -28.87
C PRO A 473 -62.13 -44.77 -28.81
N ILE A 474 -62.41 -43.55 -28.32
CA ILE A 474 -63.74 -42.88 -28.43
C ILE A 474 -63.56 -41.40 -28.81
N THR A 475 -64.40 -40.93 -29.74
CA THR A 475 -64.40 -39.59 -30.35
C THR A 475 -65.19 -38.53 -29.54
N PRO A 476 -65.06 -37.21 -29.83
CA PRO A 476 -65.46 -36.15 -28.91
C PRO A 476 -66.95 -35.79 -28.93
N ARG A 477 -67.42 -35.14 -27.87
CA ARG A 477 -68.67 -34.35 -27.84
C ARG A 477 -68.54 -33.08 -26.99
N SER A 478 -69.45 -32.15 -27.22
CA SER A 478 -69.44 -30.77 -26.74
C SER A 478 -70.57 -30.49 -25.72
N LEU A 479 -70.67 -29.21 -25.31
CA LEU A 479 -71.74 -28.56 -24.53
C LEU A 479 -71.79 -28.86 -23.02
N PHE A 480 -71.65 -27.79 -22.22
CA PHE A 480 -72.63 -27.44 -21.20
C PHE A 480 -72.74 -25.91 -21.04
N LEU A 481 -73.87 -25.42 -20.51
CA LEU A 481 -74.19 -24.00 -20.39
C LEU A 481 -73.98 -23.46 -18.95
N GLY A 482 -73.76 -22.15 -18.86
CA GLY A 482 -73.97 -21.29 -17.69
C GLY A 482 -73.45 -19.87 -17.99
N THR A 483 -74.27 -18.83 -18.19
CA THR A 483 -75.07 -18.05 -17.20
C THR A 483 -74.21 -17.46 -16.08
N SER A 484 -74.25 -16.15 -15.78
CA SER A 484 -75.05 -15.04 -16.35
C SER A 484 -74.50 -13.68 -15.86
N GLU A 485 -75.15 -12.57 -16.27
CA GLU A 485 -74.92 -11.18 -15.81
C GLU A 485 -73.61 -10.52 -16.31
N GLY A 486 -73.57 -9.22 -16.59
CA GLY A 486 -74.67 -8.25 -16.67
C GLY A 486 -74.17 -6.80 -16.69
N LEU A 487 -74.95 -5.89 -17.32
CA LEU A 487 -74.71 -4.42 -17.44
C LEU A 487 -73.50 -4.02 -18.34
N ALA A 488 -73.47 -2.85 -18.98
CA ALA A 488 -74.49 -2.01 -19.64
C ALA A 488 -73.76 -0.96 -20.52
N LEU A 489 -74.41 -0.35 -21.51
CA LEU A 489 -73.84 0.74 -22.32
C LEU A 489 -74.38 2.11 -21.87
N ASP A 490 -73.54 3.14 -21.95
CA ASP A 490 -73.82 4.44 -22.61
C ASP A 490 -72.49 5.24 -22.69
N THR A 491 -72.06 6.01 -23.70
CA THR A 491 -72.52 6.62 -24.98
C THR A 491 -72.47 8.17 -24.95
N ASN A 492 -72.05 8.78 -26.07
CA ASN A 492 -72.16 10.20 -26.47
C ASN A 492 -71.23 11.25 -25.77
N LYS A 493 -70.33 11.97 -26.49
CA LYS A 493 -70.45 13.31 -27.18
C LYS A 493 -70.26 14.53 -26.22
N THR A 494 -69.93 15.79 -26.54
CA THR A 494 -69.55 16.62 -27.74
C THR A 494 -69.14 18.03 -27.22
N ASP A 495 -68.35 18.93 -27.85
CA ASP A 495 -67.43 18.91 -29.00
C ASP A 495 -66.61 20.25 -29.06
N ASN A 496 -65.45 20.29 -29.74
CA ASN A 496 -64.70 21.48 -30.21
C ASN A 496 -64.07 22.44 -29.16
N SER A 497 -62.96 23.15 -29.39
CA SER A 497 -62.03 23.35 -30.56
C SER A 497 -60.55 23.45 -30.05
N ASP A 498 -59.48 23.91 -30.73
CA ASP A 498 -59.25 24.60 -32.02
C ASP A 498 -57.79 24.44 -32.55
N LYS A 499 -57.54 24.88 -33.79
CA LYS A 499 -56.30 25.44 -34.40
C LYS A 499 -54.87 25.01 -33.93
N SER A 500 -54.22 24.24 -34.82
CA SER A 500 -52.90 24.50 -35.48
C SER A 500 -51.59 24.78 -34.68
N SER A 501 -50.40 24.28 -35.06
CA SER A 501 -50.05 23.32 -36.14
C SER A 501 -48.56 22.87 -36.11
N LYS A 502 -48.32 21.58 -36.43
CA LYS A 502 -47.15 20.99 -37.13
C LYS A 502 -45.71 21.28 -36.63
N THR A 503 -45.06 20.28 -36.01
CA THR A 503 -43.87 19.60 -36.61
C THR A 503 -43.64 18.18 -36.05
N GLN A 504 -43.10 17.33 -36.91
CA GLN A 504 -43.09 15.86 -36.88
C GLN A 504 -42.23 15.17 -35.80
N ASN A 505 -42.83 14.12 -35.22
CA ASN A 505 -42.34 12.74 -35.00
C ASN A 505 -40.86 12.49 -34.65
N SER A 506 -40.66 11.89 -33.47
CA SER A 506 -39.90 10.63 -33.34
C SER A 506 -40.62 9.71 -32.35
N GLU A 507 -40.60 8.40 -32.58
CA GLU A 507 -41.47 7.46 -31.85
C GLU A 507 -40.86 6.99 -30.52
N TYR A 508 -41.70 6.90 -29.49
CA TYR A 508 -41.35 6.42 -28.16
C TYR A 508 -41.89 5.01 -27.96
N ILE A 509 -41.00 4.03 -27.71
CA ILE A 509 -41.40 2.69 -27.23
C ILE A 509 -40.90 2.54 -25.80
N ALA A 510 -41.84 2.34 -24.88
CA ALA A 510 -41.65 2.18 -23.44
C ALA A 510 -42.20 0.80 -22.99
N PRO A 511 -41.73 0.21 -21.87
CA PRO A 511 -41.39 -1.22 -21.90
C PRO A 511 -42.46 -2.17 -21.39
N ILE A 512 -42.41 -3.41 -21.90
CA ILE A 512 -43.15 -4.56 -21.35
C ILE A 512 -42.44 -5.06 -20.08
N THR A 513 -43.21 -5.34 -19.02
CA THR A 513 -42.70 -5.86 -17.75
C THR A 513 -42.31 -7.35 -17.83
N PRO A 514 -41.24 -7.78 -17.12
CA PRO A 514 -40.75 -9.16 -17.19
C PRO A 514 -41.65 -10.13 -16.44
N ARG A 515 -41.86 -11.33 -17.01
CA ARG A 515 -42.50 -12.46 -16.31
C ARG A 515 -41.49 -13.16 -15.39
N THR A 516 -41.92 -13.47 -14.18
CA THR A 516 -41.16 -14.28 -13.23
C THR A 516 -41.20 -15.77 -13.60
N PHE A 517 -40.05 -16.44 -13.50
CA PHE A 517 -39.96 -17.90 -13.50
C PHE A 517 -39.48 -18.37 -12.13
N LYS A 518 -40.15 -19.39 -11.57
CA LYS A 518 -39.69 -20.10 -10.37
C LYS A 518 -38.74 -21.22 -10.80
N ILE A 519 -37.62 -21.35 -10.11
CA ILE A 519 -36.74 -22.53 -10.18
C ILE A 519 -37.08 -23.41 -8.98
N GLY A 520 -37.35 -24.70 -9.23
CA GLY A 520 -37.54 -25.70 -8.18
C GLY A 520 -36.21 -26.34 -7.77
N VAL A 521 -36.07 -26.64 -6.48
CA VAL A 521 -34.95 -27.41 -5.93
C VAL A 521 -35.31 -28.89 -5.98
N TYR A 522 -34.32 -29.75 -6.26
CA TYR A 522 -34.39 -31.19 -6.01
C TYR A 522 -33.11 -31.62 -5.29
N GLU A 523 -33.25 -32.46 -4.27
CA GLU A 523 -32.18 -32.99 -3.45
C GLU A 523 -31.91 -34.46 -3.77
N GLY A 524 -30.68 -34.91 -3.50
CA GLY A 524 -30.39 -36.28 -3.09
C GLY A 524 -30.18 -37.32 -4.19
N LEU A 525 -29.00 -37.96 -4.15
CA LEU A 525 -28.86 -39.40 -4.37
C LEU A 525 -27.57 -39.88 -3.69
N ASN A 526 -27.68 -40.92 -2.85
CA ASN A 526 -26.53 -41.56 -2.23
C ASN A 526 -25.87 -42.55 -3.20
N VAL A 527 -24.56 -42.75 -3.08
CA VAL A 527 -23.87 -43.92 -3.63
C VAL A 527 -23.35 -44.75 -2.47
N VAL A 528 -23.69 -46.04 -2.46
CA VAL A 528 -23.32 -46.99 -1.41
C VAL A 528 -21.99 -47.66 -1.76
N SER A 529 -21.18 -47.92 -0.74
CA SER A 529 -19.93 -48.69 -0.84
C SER A 529 -20.19 -50.20 -0.91
N ASP A 530 -19.47 -50.91 -1.79
CA ASP A 530 -19.33 -52.37 -1.71
C ASP A 530 -17.87 -52.76 -1.53
N ASN A 531 -17.62 -53.75 -0.68
CA ASN A 531 -16.29 -54.28 -0.39
C ASN A 531 -15.99 -55.52 -1.24
N SER A 532 -14.75 -55.69 -1.69
CA SER A 532 -14.18 -57.03 -1.86
C SER A 532 -12.65 -57.01 -1.79
N ASP A 533 -12.10 -57.73 -0.82
CA ASP A 533 -10.69 -58.13 -0.82
C ASP A 533 -10.45 -59.22 -1.88
N ASN A 534 -9.28 -59.20 -2.52
CA ASN A 534 -8.50 -60.42 -2.68
C ASN A 534 -7.03 -60.16 -3.00
N SER A 535 -6.18 -61.05 -2.52
CA SER A 535 -4.73 -61.06 -2.72
C SER A 535 -4.31 -61.89 -3.93
N ASP A 536 -3.17 -61.58 -4.56
CA ASP A 536 -2.02 -62.52 -4.53
C ASP A 536 -0.66 -61.91 -4.97
N ASN A 537 0.41 -62.67 -4.75
CA ASN A 537 1.82 -62.32 -4.98
C ASN A 537 2.34 -62.64 -6.40
N ARG A 538 3.42 -61.93 -6.82
CA ARG A 538 4.71 -62.55 -7.25
C ARG A 538 5.83 -61.53 -7.49
N ASN A 539 7.08 -62.01 -7.40
CA ASN A 539 8.34 -61.22 -7.42
C ASN A 539 9.04 -61.19 -8.79
N VAL A 540 9.97 -60.22 -8.95
CA VAL A 540 11.30 -60.22 -9.65
C VAL A 540 11.67 -58.74 -9.93
N VAL A 541 12.62 -58.08 -9.25
CA VAL A 541 14.10 -58.22 -9.26
C VAL A 541 14.70 -57.86 -10.64
N SER A 542 15.62 -56.89 -10.83
CA SER A 542 16.44 -56.02 -9.94
C SER A 542 16.37 -54.54 -10.44
N ALA A 543 17.17 -53.53 -10.07
CA ALA A 543 18.45 -53.41 -9.33
C ALA A 543 18.50 -52.12 -8.48
N SER A 544 19.68 -51.46 -8.34
CA SER A 544 19.93 -50.39 -7.36
C SER A 544 20.62 -49.12 -7.90
N GLN A 545 20.30 -47.98 -7.28
CA GLN A 545 21.29 -47.15 -6.58
C GLN A 545 20.60 -46.29 -5.50
N ASN A 546 21.36 -45.84 -4.50
CA ASN A 546 20.85 -45.35 -3.21
C ASN A 546 20.75 -43.81 -3.16
N PHE A 547 19.86 -43.28 -2.31
CA PHE A 547 20.19 -42.41 -1.15
C PHE A 547 18.95 -42.32 -0.22
N PRO A 548 19.09 -41.99 1.08
CA PRO A 548 18.05 -42.26 2.08
C PRO A 548 16.89 -41.25 2.07
N ARG A 549 15.75 -41.70 2.60
CA ARG A 549 14.59 -40.85 2.96
C ARG A 549 14.54 -40.70 4.47
N GLU A 550 14.28 -39.50 4.96
CA GLU A 550 13.58 -39.31 6.23
C GLU A 550 12.10 -38.96 5.96
N LYS A 551 11.24 -39.28 6.93
CA LYS A 551 9.79 -39.06 6.83
C LYS A 551 9.42 -37.71 7.43
N ILE A 552 8.45 -37.05 6.82
CA ILE A 552 7.53 -36.15 7.54
C ILE A 552 6.13 -36.72 7.34
N GLU A 553 5.47 -37.11 8.43
CA GLU A 553 4.12 -37.65 8.42
C GLU A 553 3.14 -36.48 8.64
N MET A 554 2.25 -36.23 7.68
CA MET A 554 1.19 -35.23 7.81
C MET A 554 -0.08 -35.88 8.39
N PRO A 555 -0.58 -35.44 9.56
CA PRO A 555 -1.92 -35.80 10.00
C PRO A 555 -2.96 -35.07 9.13
N ILE A 556 -3.95 -35.82 8.63
CA ILE A 556 -5.08 -35.27 7.86
C ILE A 556 -6.37 -35.56 8.64
N LEU A 557 -7.19 -34.52 8.84
CA LEU A 557 -8.64 -34.56 8.95
C LEU A 557 -9.23 -33.21 8.50
#